data_AF-A0A9P6R5Q8-F1
#
_entry.id   AF-A0A9P6R5Q8-F1
#
_cell.length_a   1.000
_cell.length_b   1.000
_cell.length_c   1.000
_cell.angle_alpha   90.00
_cell.angle_beta   90.00
_cell.angle_gamma   90.00
#
_symmetry.space_group_name_H-M   'P 1'
#
loop_
_entity.id
_entity.type
_entity.pdbx_description
1 polymer ?
#
loop_
_entity_poly.entity_id
_entity_poly.type
_entity_poly.pdbx_seq_one_letter_code
_entity_poly.pdbx_strand_id
1 'polypeptide(L)'
;ADYATVGFSASKVKIAAGKTAKITLTFKEPKSGKASQFPLYSGFVVATPKSKGGIAVHVPYTGVKGSISKVPIFDVDNGLPAVLLINNGQFYEPPTSDFTYDLVNDFPAVITRLGSHTPDLQLRVYSADMSTFLGFISTTNRGAAFGWQGRDKNVDTNGQFVFNTWIWGGQVFQAENLDTPPKQLAAGTYRIVAGAQRKFRPNKDFPSAQNFEVYDLGTYKIANPTQK
;
A
#
# COMPACT_ATOMS: atom_id res chain seq x y z
N ALA A 1 29.34 -4.21 13.90
CA ALA A 1 28.02 -3.58 13.80
C ALA A 1 28.22 -2.15 13.33
N ASP A 2 27.33 -1.65 12.49
CA ASP A 2 27.37 -0.27 12.00
C ASP A 2 26.21 0.49 12.63
N TYR A 3 26.51 1.69 13.12
CA TYR A 3 25.63 2.45 14.00
C TYR A 3 25.33 3.81 13.39
N ALA A 4 24.17 4.36 13.72
CA ALA A 4 23.89 5.75 13.41
C ALA A 4 24.83 6.64 14.23
N THR A 5 25.38 7.68 13.62
CA THR A 5 26.15 8.68 14.35
C THR A 5 25.18 9.74 14.87
N VAL A 6 25.26 10.04 16.17
CA VAL A 6 24.39 11.01 16.82
C VAL A 6 25.21 12.17 17.35
N GLY A 7 24.94 13.38 16.84
CA GLY A 7 25.45 14.63 17.37
C GLY A 7 24.48 15.21 18.39
N PHE A 8 25.01 15.81 19.46
CA PHE A 8 24.23 16.48 20.50
C PHE A 8 24.55 17.97 20.51
N SER A 9 23.53 18.82 20.60
CA SER A 9 23.74 20.26 20.77
C SER A 9 24.42 20.60 22.11
N ALA A 10 24.26 19.74 23.12
CA ALA A 10 25.02 19.76 24.37
C ALA A 10 25.05 18.36 25.00
N SER A 11 26.18 17.98 25.60
CA SER A 11 26.36 16.70 26.31
C SER A 11 26.09 16.79 27.82
N LYS A 12 25.89 18.01 28.34
CA LYS A 12 25.56 18.30 29.73
C LYS A 12 24.54 19.43 29.77
N VAL A 13 23.58 19.33 30.68
CA VAL A 13 22.54 20.34 30.87
C VAL A 13 22.19 20.46 32.34
N LYS A 14 21.89 21.68 32.79
CA LYS A 14 21.36 21.95 34.13
C LYS A 14 19.89 22.32 33.97
N ILE A 15 19.02 21.56 34.63
CA ILE A 15 17.57 21.76 34.59
C ILE A 15 17.15 22.19 35.99
N ALA A 16 16.57 23.38 36.12
CA ALA A 16 16.01 23.83 37.38
C ALA A 16 14.72 23.07 37.71
N ALA A 17 14.37 22.98 38.99
CA ALA A 17 13.14 22.32 39.43
C ALA A 17 11.91 22.94 38.72
N GLY A 18 11.03 22.09 38.21
CA GLY A 18 9.84 22.50 37.46
C GLY A 18 10.11 23.17 36.11
N LYS A 19 11.36 23.12 35.59
CA LYS A 19 11.72 23.67 34.28
C LYS A 19 12.07 22.57 33.29
N THR A 20 12.10 22.95 32.01
CA THR A 20 12.46 22.09 30.88
C THR A 20 13.73 22.63 30.22
N ALA A 21 14.58 21.73 29.73
CA ALA A 21 15.66 22.08 28.83
C ALA A 21 15.53 21.30 27.52
N LYS A 22 15.82 21.97 26.40
CA LYS A 22 15.76 21.37 25.05
C LYS A 22 17.17 21.01 24.60
N ILE A 23 17.36 19.76 24.20
CA ILE A 23 18.59 19.29 23.55
C ILE A 23 18.21 18.84 22.14
N THR A 24 18.93 19.35 21.14
CA THR A 24 18.73 18.95 19.75
C THR A 24 19.71 17.84 19.43
N LEU A 25 19.20 16.74 18.87
CA LEU A 25 19.98 15.62 18.39
C LEU A 25 19.99 15.62 16.87
N THR A 26 21.16 15.37 16.29
CA THR A 26 21.33 15.26 14.83
C THR A 26 21.81 13.87 14.49
N PHE A 27 21.00 13.11 13.78
CA PHE A 27 21.30 11.74 13.38
C PHE A 27 21.91 11.72 11.97
N LYS A 28 22.91 10.88 11.77
CA LYS A 28 23.41 10.48 10.45
C LYS A 28 23.18 8.98 10.28
N GLU A 29 22.66 8.59 9.13
CA GLU A 29 22.41 7.19 8.80
C GLU A 29 23.72 6.36 8.87
N PRO A 30 23.63 5.07 9.24
CA PRO A 30 24.78 4.15 9.19
C PRO A 30 25.35 4.03 7.77
N LYS A 31 26.67 3.80 7.63
CA LYS A 31 27.35 3.74 6.32
C LYS A 31 27.01 2.46 5.54
N SER A 32 27.02 1.32 6.21
CA SER A 32 26.67 0.00 5.70
C SER A 32 25.16 -0.19 5.53
N GLY A 33 24.77 -1.28 4.88
CA GLY A 33 23.38 -1.56 4.52
C GLY A 33 22.94 -0.79 3.28
N LYS A 34 22.20 -1.45 2.40
CA LYS A 34 21.67 -0.84 1.17
C LYS A 34 20.42 -0.04 1.51
N ALA A 35 20.37 1.24 1.16
CA ALA A 35 19.20 2.09 1.42
C ALA A 35 17.91 1.58 0.76
N SER A 36 18.02 0.83 -0.34
CA SER A 36 16.88 0.17 -1.01
C SER A 36 16.29 -1.01 -0.23
N GLN A 37 17.00 -1.52 0.79
CA GLN A 37 16.51 -2.56 1.69
C GLN A 37 15.90 -1.98 2.97
N PHE A 38 15.89 -0.66 3.11
CA PHE A 38 15.29 0.07 4.23
C PHE A 38 15.69 -0.48 5.62
N PRO A 39 16.99 -0.70 5.89
CA PRO A 39 17.41 -1.27 7.17
C PRO A 39 17.06 -0.33 8.32
N LEU A 40 16.51 -0.91 9.38
CA LEU A 40 16.23 -0.22 10.63
C LEU A 40 17.53 0.05 11.39
N TYR A 41 17.63 1.21 12.00
CA TYR A 41 18.64 1.51 13.02
C TYR A 41 17.96 2.11 14.23
N SER A 42 18.34 1.69 15.42
CA SER A 42 17.70 2.10 16.66
C SER A 42 18.69 2.16 17.80
N GLY A 43 18.27 2.76 18.91
CA GLY A 43 19.06 2.85 20.12
C GLY A 43 18.35 3.65 21.20
N PHE A 44 19.12 4.11 22.17
CA PHE A 44 18.63 4.94 23.26
C PHE A 44 19.49 6.18 23.42
N VAL A 45 18.83 7.29 23.75
CA VAL A 45 19.46 8.48 24.31
C VAL A 45 19.39 8.36 25.82
N VAL A 46 20.55 8.42 26.48
CA VAL A 46 20.67 8.24 27.92
C VAL A 46 21.03 9.56 28.59
N ALA A 47 20.14 10.08 29.44
CA ALA A 47 20.44 11.20 30.30
C ALA A 47 20.81 10.66 31.70
N THR A 48 22.08 10.76 32.05
CA THR A 48 22.59 10.27 33.35
C THR A 48 22.69 11.43 34.34
N PRO A 49 22.02 11.38 35.51
CA PRO A 49 22.18 12.38 36.55
C PRO A 49 23.62 12.43 37.07
N LYS A 50 24.11 13.64 37.36
CA LYS A 50 25.41 13.82 38.01
C LYS A 50 25.39 13.40 39.49
N SER A 51 24.23 13.44 40.14
CA SER A 51 24.07 13.08 41.54
C SER A 51 24.20 11.57 41.75
N LYS A 52 24.88 11.19 42.84
CA LYS A 52 24.98 9.78 43.26
C LYS A 52 23.59 9.23 43.56
N GLY A 53 23.26 8.07 43.01
CA GLY A 53 21.95 7.43 43.17
C GLY A 53 20.82 8.00 42.31
N GLY A 54 21.11 8.97 41.42
CA GLY A 54 20.13 9.44 40.45
C GLY A 54 19.79 8.38 39.40
N ILE A 55 18.52 8.29 39.02
CA ILE A 55 18.02 7.34 38.02
C ILE A 55 18.24 7.91 36.62
N ALA A 56 18.89 7.13 35.75
CA ALA A 56 19.06 7.51 34.35
C ALA A 56 17.72 7.49 33.59
N VAL A 57 17.53 8.47 32.72
CA VAL A 57 16.36 8.52 31.82
C VAL A 57 16.79 8.04 30.44
N HIS A 58 16.00 7.12 29.88
CA HIS A 58 16.22 6.55 28.56
C HIS A 58 15.12 6.99 27.61
N VAL A 59 15.50 7.51 26.45
CA VAL A 59 14.58 7.83 25.37
C VAL A 59 14.94 6.96 24.17
N PRO A 60 14.10 5.96 23.79
CA PRO A 60 14.36 5.16 22.61
C PRO A 60 14.26 6.00 21.34
N TYR A 61 15.03 5.65 20.33
CA TYR A 61 14.87 6.17 18.98
C TYR A 61 14.93 5.03 17.96
N THR A 62 14.28 5.25 16.83
CA THR A 62 14.36 4.39 15.65
C THR A 62 14.40 5.25 14.41
N GLY A 63 15.11 4.78 13.40
CA GLY A 63 15.20 5.38 12.08
C GLY A 63 15.33 4.28 11.03
N VAL A 64 15.14 4.68 9.79
CA VAL A 64 15.23 3.80 8.62
C VAL A 64 16.21 4.43 7.68
N LYS A 65 17.19 3.66 7.22
CA LYS A 65 18.10 4.15 6.18
C LYS A 65 17.36 4.24 4.86
N GLY A 66 17.42 5.40 4.20
CA GLY A 66 16.71 5.65 2.95
C GLY A 66 15.38 6.37 3.18
N SER A 67 14.42 6.18 2.27
CA SER A 67 13.18 6.96 2.26
C SER A 67 11.96 6.07 2.30
N ILE A 68 11.23 6.07 3.42
CA ILE A 68 10.02 5.27 3.61
C ILE A 68 8.94 5.59 2.55
N SER A 69 8.93 6.81 1.99
CA SER A 69 8.02 7.19 0.90
C SER A 69 8.34 6.52 -0.44
N LYS A 70 9.52 5.88 -0.56
CA LYS A 70 9.97 5.11 -1.72
C LYS A 70 9.89 3.58 -1.51
N VAL A 71 9.39 3.11 -0.38
CA VAL A 71 9.18 1.68 -0.14
C VAL A 71 8.14 1.18 -1.16
N PRO A 72 8.45 0.15 -1.96
CA PRO A 72 7.47 -0.48 -2.85
C PRO A 72 6.25 -0.92 -2.06
N ILE A 73 5.07 -0.64 -2.60
CA ILE A 73 3.82 -0.98 -1.93
C ILE A 73 3.30 -2.30 -2.46
N PHE A 74 3.24 -2.44 -3.78
CA PHE A 74 2.86 -3.69 -4.43
C PHE A 74 4.04 -4.65 -4.51
N ASP A 75 3.73 -5.94 -4.43
CA ASP A 75 4.68 -7.02 -4.52
C ASP A 75 4.93 -7.45 -5.98
N VAL A 76 5.58 -6.55 -6.72
CA VAL A 76 5.91 -6.77 -8.13
C VAL A 76 6.93 -7.87 -8.36
N ASP A 77 7.73 -8.21 -7.34
CA ASP A 77 8.69 -9.32 -7.42
C ASP A 77 7.98 -10.67 -7.60
N ASN A 78 6.70 -10.76 -7.19
CA ASN A 78 5.83 -11.92 -7.43
C ASN A 78 4.80 -11.67 -8.54
N GLY A 79 5.00 -10.65 -9.37
CA GLY A 79 4.12 -10.33 -10.50
C GLY A 79 2.78 -9.69 -10.11
N LEU A 80 2.66 -9.11 -8.91
CA LEU A 80 1.44 -8.50 -8.42
C LEU A 80 1.56 -6.96 -8.38
N PRO A 81 0.48 -6.21 -8.70
CA PRO A 81 -0.89 -6.68 -8.96
C PRO A 81 -1.10 -7.28 -10.36
N ALA A 82 -2.07 -8.18 -10.48
CA ALA A 82 -2.44 -8.84 -11.75
C ALA A 82 -3.96 -9.05 -11.83
N VAL A 83 -4.47 -9.39 -13.01
CA VAL A 83 -5.87 -9.84 -13.19
C VAL A 83 -5.85 -11.29 -13.64
N LEU A 84 -6.60 -12.13 -12.94
CA LEU A 84 -6.81 -13.53 -13.28
C LEU A 84 -8.28 -13.78 -13.60
N LEU A 85 -8.55 -14.88 -14.31
CA LEU A 85 -9.88 -15.46 -14.41
C LEU A 85 -10.18 -16.24 -13.13
N ILE A 86 -11.36 -16.03 -12.55
CA ILE A 86 -11.94 -16.96 -11.58
C ILE A 86 -13.14 -17.67 -12.21
N ASN A 87 -13.09 -19.00 -12.19
CA ASN A 87 -14.16 -19.89 -12.64
C ASN A 87 -14.36 -21.01 -11.62
N ASN A 88 -15.59 -21.21 -11.15
CA ASN A 88 -15.91 -22.22 -10.13
C ASN A 88 -15.01 -22.15 -8.88
N GLY A 89 -14.62 -20.94 -8.48
CA GLY A 89 -13.75 -20.70 -7.31
C GLY A 89 -12.26 -21.02 -7.53
N GLN A 90 -11.86 -21.42 -8.74
CA GLN A 90 -10.47 -21.69 -9.12
C GLN A 90 -9.92 -20.53 -9.95
N PHE A 91 -8.62 -20.26 -9.81
CA PHE A 91 -7.92 -19.21 -10.56
C PHE A 91 -7.24 -19.78 -11.81
N TYR A 92 -7.34 -19.04 -12.90
CA TYR A 92 -6.73 -19.36 -14.18
C TYR A 92 -6.14 -18.10 -14.81
N GLU A 93 -5.12 -18.29 -15.64
CA GLU A 93 -4.76 -17.27 -16.62
C GLU A 93 -5.90 -17.15 -17.66
N PRO A 94 -6.24 -15.93 -18.11
CA PRO A 94 -7.17 -15.76 -19.22
C PRO A 94 -6.68 -16.56 -20.44
N PRO A 95 -7.54 -17.39 -21.07
CA PRO A 95 -7.11 -18.28 -22.16
C PRO A 95 -6.45 -17.55 -23.34
N THR A 96 -6.91 -16.33 -23.62
CA THR A 96 -6.43 -15.47 -24.70
C THR A 96 -6.54 -14.00 -24.30
N SER A 97 -5.82 -13.12 -25.00
CA SER A 97 -5.89 -11.67 -24.78
C SER A 97 -7.23 -11.04 -25.20
N ASP A 98 -8.06 -11.75 -25.97
CA ASP A 98 -9.37 -11.31 -26.45
C ASP A 98 -10.54 -11.98 -25.71
N PHE A 99 -10.25 -12.76 -24.67
CA PHE A 99 -11.21 -13.44 -23.81
C PHE A 99 -12.27 -12.47 -23.25
N THR A 100 -13.51 -12.94 -23.18
CA THR A 100 -14.64 -12.17 -22.67
C THR A 100 -15.19 -12.85 -21.43
N TYR A 101 -15.16 -12.14 -20.30
CA TYR A 101 -15.74 -12.58 -19.04
C TYR A 101 -17.26 -12.52 -19.13
N ASP A 102 -17.95 -13.65 -18.94
CA ASP A 102 -19.42 -13.72 -18.99
C ASP A 102 -20.09 -13.11 -17.75
N LEU A 103 -19.34 -12.93 -16.65
CA LEU A 103 -19.82 -12.48 -15.35
C LEU A 103 -20.93 -13.38 -14.77
N VAL A 104 -20.99 -14.63 -15.21
CA VAL A 104 -21.88 -15.69 -14.70
C VAL A 104 -21.05 -16.80 -14.09
N ASN A 105 -20.11 -17.35 -14.86
CA ASN A 105 -19.16 -18.36 -14.42
C ASN A 105 -17.73 -17.83 -14.40
N ASP A 106 -17.44 -16.88 -15.30
CA ASP A 106 -16.13 -16.32 -15.56
C ASP A 106 -16.08 -14.87 -15.08
N PHE A 107 -15.31 -14.62 -14.03
CA PHE A 107 -15.15 -13.28 -13.49
C PHE A 107 -13.69 -12.82 -13.57
N PRO A 108 -13.43 -11.55 -13.87
CA PRO A 108 -12.11 -10.96 -13.67
C PRO A 108 -11.88 -10.77 -12.16
N ALA A 109 -10.75 -11.27 -11.67
CA ALA A 109 -10.31 -11.11 -10.30
C ALA A 109 -9.00 -10.35 -10.27
N VAL A 110 -9.01 -9.13 -9.70
CA VAL A 110 -7.76 -8.40 -9.46
C VAL A 110 -7.09 -9.02 -8.24
N ILE A 111 -5.86 -9.51 -8.42
CA ILE A 111 -5.03 -10.03 -7.35
C ILE A 111 -4.02 -8.95 -6.97
N THR A 112 -4.01 -8.59 -5.69
CA THR A 112 -3.05 -7.62 -5.16
C THR A 112 -2.34 -8.23 -3.96
N ARG A 113 -1.04 -7.98 -3.83
CA ARG A 113 -0.31 -8.23 -2.59
C ARG A 113 0.47 -6.99 -2.22
N LEU A 114 0.28 -6.52 -1.00
CA LEU A 114 0.89 -5.31 -0.48
C LEU A 114 2.05 -5.67 0.45
N GLY A 115 3.29 -5.44 0.00
CA GLY A 115 4.49 -5.55 0.84
C GLY A 115 4.56 -4.47 1.92
N SER A 116 3.77 -3.41 1.77
CA SER A 116 3.64 -2.32 2.72
C SER A 116 2.19 -1.83 2.80
N HIS A 117 1.79 -1.28 3.95
CA HIS A 117 0.52 -0.55 4.04
C HIS A 117 0.48 0.65 3.08
N THR A 118 -0.73 1.03 2.70
CA THR A 118 -1.04 2.25 1.94
C THR A 118 -2.21 2.99 2.61
N PRO A 119 -2.16 4.34 2.67
CA PRO A 119 -3.32 5.12 3.11
C PRO A 119 -4.53 4.98 2.19
N ASP A 120 -4.32 4.61 0.91
CA ASP A 120 -5.39 4.53 -0.08
C ASP A 120 -5.00 3.57 -1.21
N LEU A 121 -5.55 2.35 -1.18
CA LEU A 121 -5.50 1.38 -2.28
C LEU A 121 -6.71 1.62 -3.16
N GLN A 122 -6.52 1.78 -4.46
CA GLN A 122 -7.58 2.06 -5.42
C GLN A 122 -7.48 1.12 -6.61
N LEU A 123 -8.54 0.36 -6.88
CA LEU A 123 -8.68 -0.38 -8.13
C LEU A 123 -9.71 0.34 -8.99
N ARG A 124 -9.25 0.91 -10.10
CA ARG A 124 -10.00 1.83 -10.94
C ARG A 124 -10.32 1.19 -12.28
N VAL A 125 -11.50 1.50 -12.80
CA VAL A 125 -11.95 1.10 -14.13
C VAL A 125 -12.03 2.33 -15.01
N TYR A 126 -11.48 2.23 -16.21
CA TYR A 126 -11.55 3.24 -17.25
C TYR A 126 -12.20 2.66 -18.52
N SER A 127 -12.62 3.53 -19.43
CA SER A 127 -12.87 3.16 -20.82
C SER A 127 -11.63 2.49 -21.43
N ALA A 128 -11.81 1.67 -22.46
CA ALA A 128 -10.72 0.90 -23.09
C ALA A 128 -9.52 1.77 -23.54
N ASP A 129 -9.80 2.99 -23.99
CA ASP A 129 -8.84 4.00 -24.42
C ASP A 129 -8.24 4.83 -23.27
N MET A 130 -8.60 4.53 -22.01
CA MET A 130 -8.25 5.28 -20.80
C MET A 130 -8.71 6.73 -20.75
N SER A 131 -9.57 7.19 -21.66
CA SER A 131 -10.01 8.59 -21.71
C SER A 131 -10.96 8.96 -20.57
N THR A 132 -11.74 8.00 -20.07
CA THR A 132 -12.81 8.25 -19.10
C THR A 132 -12.64 7.35 -17.89
N PHE A 133 -12.57 7.96 -16.70
CA PHE A 133 -12.71 7.23 -15.43
C PHE A 133 -14.17 6.83 -15.21
N LEU A 134 -14.42 5.53 -15.03
CA LEU A 134 -15.78 5.00 -14.87
C LEU A 134 -16.15 4.72 -13.42
N GLY A 135 -15.15 4.45 -12.58
CA GLY A 135 -15.33 4.27 -11.13
C GLY A 135 -14.30 3.34 -10.52
N PHE A 136 -14.41 3.15 -9.20
CA PHE A 136 -13.65 2.18 -8.44
C PHE A 136 -14.36 0.82 -8.49
N ILE A 137 -13.60 -0.27 -8.62
CA ILE A 137 -14.14 -1.63 -8.62
C ILE A 137 -15.00 -1.86 -7.37
N SER A 138 -16.22 -2.37 -7.58
CA SER A 138 -17.06 -2.96 -6.54
C SER A 138 -17.00 -4.48 -6.66
N THR A 139 -16.68 -5.14 -5.57
CA THR A 139 -16.51 -6.60 -5.53
C THR A 139 -17.56 -7.26 -4.66
N THR A 140 -17.95 -8.48 -5.03
CA THR A 140 -18.90 -9.28 -4.24
C THR A 140 -18.27 -9.82 -2.96
N ASN A 141 -16.96 -10.06 -2.96
CA ASN A 141 -16.26 -10.69 -1.85
C ASN A 141 -15.65 -9.69 -0.84
N ARG A 142 -15.44 -8.42 -1.22
CA ARG A 142 -14.80 -7.41 -0.36
C ARG A 142 -15.48 -6.04 -0.36
N GLY A 143 -16.46 -5.80 -1.22
CA GLY A 143 -17.06 -4.49 -1.42
C GLY A 143 -16.15 -3.57 -2.23
N ALA A 144 -16.08 -2.30 -1.82
CA ALA A 144 -15.37 -1.25 -2.54
C ALA A 144 -13.85 -1.43 -2.52
N ALA A 145 -13.21 -1.24 -3.67
CA ALA A 145 -11.77 -1.27 -3.83
C ALA A 145 -11.14 0.14 -3.80
N PHE A 146 -11.44 0.90 -2.74
CA PHE A 146 -10.79 2.16 -2.39
C PHE A 146 -10.55 2.26 -0.88
N GLY A 147 -9.60 3.10 -0.44
CA GLY A 147 -9.35 3.38 0.99
C GLY A 147 -8.16 2.65 1.60
N TRP A 148 -7.99 2.80 2.91
CA TRP A 148 -6.80 2.31 3.61
C TRP A 148 -6.68 0.79 3.54
N GLN A 149 -5.46 0.30 3.28
CA GLN A 149 -5.16 -1.12 3.31
C GLN A 149 -3.81 -1.38 3.99
N GLY A 150 -3.81 -2.35 4.92
CA GLY A 150 -2.61 -2.84 5.59
C GLY A 150 -1.70 -3.66 4.68
N ARG A 151 -0.49 -4.00 5.15
CA ARG A 151 0.35 -4.97 4.44
C ARG A 151 -0.27 -6.37 4.52
N ASP A 152 0.00 -7.19 3.52
CA ASP A 152 -0.37 -8.61 3.57
C ASP A 152 0.62 -9.41 4.42
N LYS A 153 0.15 -10.55 4.94
CA LYS A 153 1.04 -11.54 5.55
C LYS A 153 1.94 -12.12 4.46
N ASN A 154 3.16 -12.51 4.84
CA ASN A 154 4.04 -13.18 3.88
C ASN A 154 3.50 -14.55 3.49
N VAL A 155 3.10 -15.32 4.50
CA VAL A 155 2.47 -16.63 4.35
C VAL A 155 1.36 -16.80 5.39
N ASP A 156 0.44 -17.72 5.13
CA ASP A 156 -0.57 -18.18 6.09
C ASP A 156 0.03 -19.22 7.06
N THR A 157 -0.82 -19.84 7.90
CA THR A 157 -0.40 -20.88 8.85
C THR A 157 0.12 -22.16 8.19
N ASN A 158 -0.20 -22.36 6.92
CA ASN A 158 0.21 -23.53 6.12
C ASN A 158 1.46 -23.22 5.26
N GLY A 159 2.03 -22.02 5.37
CA GLY A 159 3.17 -21.58 4.56
C GLY A 159 2.80 -21.15 3.14
N GLN A 160 1.52 -20.95 2.82
CA GLN A 160 1.06 -20.50 1.51
C GLN A 160 1.07 -18.98 1.41
N PHE A 161 1.40 -18.44 0.24
CA PHE A 161 1.38 -17.00 0.01
C PHE A 161 -0.03 -16.41 0.22
N VAL A 162 -0.08 -15.27 0.91
CA VAL A 162 -1.32 -14.54 1.14
C VAL A 162 -1.40 -13.37 0.18
N PHE A 163 -2.49 -13.28 -0.55
CA PHE A 163 -2.84 -12.17 -1.43
C PHE A 163 -4.31 -11.79 -1.25
N ASN A 164 -4.63 -10.57 -1.66
CA ASN A 164 -5.96 -10.04 -1.69
C ASN A 164 -6.58 -10.29 -3.07
N THR A 165 -7.75 -10.90 -3.11
CA THR A 165 -8.54 -11.11 -4.34
C THR A 165 -9.72 -10.16 -4.37
N TRP A 166 -9.93 -9.48 -5.50
CA TRP A 166 -11.02 -8.55 -5.75
C TRP A 166 -11.83 -9.05 -6.94
N ILE A 167 -12.90 -9.82 -6.68
CA ILE A 167 -13.71 -10.44 -7.74
C ILE A 167 -14.69 -9.40 -8.28
N TRP A 168 -14.50 -9.01 -9.54
CA TRP A 168 -15.25 -7.90 -10.13
C TRP A 168 -16.42 -8.39 -10.97
N GLY A 169 -17.65 -8.12 -10.50
CA GLY A 169 -18.91 -8.45 -11.20
C GLY A 169 -19.36 -7.38 -12.20
N GLY A 170 -18.45 -6.54 -12.72
CA GLY A 170 -18.79 -5.45 -13.64
C GLY A 170 -19.40 -4.21 -12.97
N GLN A 171 -19.41 -4.14 -11.64
CA GLN A 171 -19.96 -3.01 -10.87
C GLN A 171 -18.86 -2.04 -10.42
N VAL A 172 -19.18 -0.74 -10.37
CA VAL A 172 -18.24 0.29 -9.92
C VAL A 172 -18.88 1.33 -9.00
N PHE A 173 -18.14 1.84 -8.04
CA PHE A 173 -18.48 3.06 -7.31
C PHE A 173 -17.96 4.27 -8.09
N GLN A 174 -18.83 5.21 -8.46
CA GLN A 174 -18.42 6.36 -9.28
C GLN A 174 -17.61 7.42 -8.49
N ALA A 175 -17.63 7.33 -7.16
CA ALA A 175 -16.85 8.15 -6.24
C ALA A 175 -16.41 7.30 -5.03
N GLU A 176 -15.49 7.81 -4.20
CA GLU A 176 -15.13 7.21 -2.90
C GLU A 176 -16.26 7.44 -1.86
N ASN A 177 -17.46 7.00 -2.20
CA ASN A 177 -18.67 7.18 -1.39
C ASN A 177 -19.46 5.86 -1.37
N LEU A 178 -19.61 5.30 -0.17
CA LEU A 178 -20.34 4.06 0.05
C LEU A 178 -21.85 4.26 0.22
N ASP A 179 -22.31 5.50 0.37
CA ASP A 179 -23.74 5.82 0.50
C ASP A 179 -24.47 5.74 -0.85
N THR A 180 -23.72 5.77 -1.96
CA THR A 180 -24.27 5.58 -3.31
C THR A 180 -24.07 4.13 -3.72
N PRO A 181 -25.14 3.42 -4.14
CA PRO A 181 -25.01 2.04 -4.60
C PRO A 181 -24.09 1.95 -5.81
N PRO A 182 -23.34 0.85 -5.98
CA PRO A 182 -22.46 0.68 -7.11
C PRO A 182 -23.27 0.57 -8.42
N LYS A 183 -22.73 1.17 -9.48
CA LYS A 183 -23.32 1.18 -10.82
C LYS A 183 -22.84 -0.04 -11.61
N GLN A 184 -23.77 -0.77 -12.20
CA GLN A 184 -23.46 -1.82 -13.18
C GLN A 184 -22.98 -1.18 -14.49
N LEU A 185 -21.81 -1.62 -14.99
CA LEU A 185 -21.36 -1.26 -16.33
C LEU A 185 -22.04 -2.15 -17.38
N ALA A 186 -22.23 -1.61 -18.58
CA ALA A 186 -22.74 -2.37 -19.72
C ALA A 186 -21.72 -3.41 -20.21
N ALA A 187 -22.14 -4.30 -21.11
CA ALA A 187 -21.18 -5.08 -21.89
C ALA A 187 -20.21 -4.16 -22.61
N GLY A 188 -18.92 -4.49 -22.60
CA GLY A 188 -17.92 -3.59 -23.15
C GLY A 188 -16.49 -4.03 -22.87
N THR A 189 -15.57 -3.17 -23.29
CA THR A 189 -14.14 -3.33 -23.06
C THR A 189 -13.66 -2.24 -22.11
N TYR A 190 -12.93 -2.63 -21.08
CA TYR A 190 -12.54 -1.77 -19.97
C TYR A 190 -11.08 -1.93 -19.63
N ARG A 191 -10.45 -0.85 -19.17
CA ARG A 191 -9.07 -0.86 -18.68
C ARG A 191 -9.08 -0.86 -17.15
N ILE A 192 -8.29 -1.73 -16.54
CA ILE A 192 -8.18 -1.80 -15.07
C ILE A 192 -6.83 -1.25 -14.65
N VAL A 193 -6.84 -0.34 -13.67
CA VAL A 193 -5.64 0.27 -13.10
C VAL A 193 -5.64 0.04 -11.60
N ALA A 194 -4.52 -0.46 -11.06
CA ALA A 194 -4.28 -0.52 -9.64
C ALA A 194 -3.42 0.67 -9.20
N GLY A 195 -3.79 1.28 -8.09
CA GLY A 195 -3.10 2.41 -7.49
C GLY A 195 -2.95 2.22 -5.99
N ALA A 196 -1.80 2.55 -5.43
CA ALA A 196 -1.62 2.63 -3.99
C ALA A 196 -0.92 3.93 -3.60
N GLN A 197 -1.53 4.71 -2.71
CA GLN A 197 -1.00 5.99 -2.27
C GLN A 197 0.32 5.77 -1.53
N ARG A 198 1.35 6.53 -1.93
CA ARG A 198 2.65 6.60 -1.28
C ARG A 198 2.53 7.28 0.08
N LYS A 199 3.27 6.75 1.06
CA LYS A 199 3.31 7.29 2.42
C LYS A 199 3.85 8.71 2.45
N PHE A 200 3.38 9.49 3.42
CA PHE A 200 3.81 10.87 3.66
C PHE A 200 3.55 11.81 2.48
N ARG A 201 2.57 11.48 1.65
CA ARG A 201 2.05 12.36 0.59
C ARG A 201 0.68 12.88 1.05
N PRO A 202 0.54 14.18 1.34
CA PRO A 202 -0.72 14.73 1.83
C PRO A 202 -1.79 14.82 0.73
N ASN A 203 -1.38 14.80 -0.54
CA ASN A 203 -2.26 14.92 -1.68
C ASN A 203 -2.73 13.55 -2.19
N LYS A 204 -4.03 13.44 -2.49
CA LYS A 204 -4.71 12.27 -3.05
C LYS A 204 -4.92 12.36 -4.58
N ASP A 205 -4.35 13.36 -5.25
CA ASP A 205 -4.47 13.51 -6.70
C ASP A 205 -3.91 12.29 -7.45
N PHE A 206 -4.83 11.49 -8.00
CA PHE A 206 -4.57 10.33 -8.83
C PHE A 206 -4.71 10.68 -10.32
N PRO A 207 -3.93 10.09 -11.25
CA PRO A 207 -2.78 9.21 -11.05
C PRO A 207 -1.46 9.99 -11.02
N SER A 208 -1.19 10.80 -10.00
CA SER A 208 0.16 11.38 -9.88
C SER A 208 1.15 10.30 -9.42
N ALA A 209 2.13 9.94 -10.26
CA ALA A 209 3.19 8.97 -9.90
C ALA A 209 4.01 9.39 -8.66
N GLN A 210 3.97 10.68 -8.29
CA GLN A 210 4.58 11.19 -7.07
C GLN A 210 3.77 10.83 -5.81
N ASN A 211 2.45 10.70 -5.97
CA ASN A 211 1.49 10.42 -4.90
C ASN A 211 1.07 8.95 -4.84
N PHE A 212 1.12 8.23 -5.97
CA PHE A 212 0.70 6.83 -6.08
C PHE A 212 1.78 5.97 -6.74
N GLU A 213 1.82 4.72 -6.32
CA GLU A 213 2.37 3.61 -7.08
C GLU A 213 1.25 3.04 -7.96
N VAL A 214 1.43 3.08 -9.28
CA VAL A 214 0.34 2.81 -10.24
C VAL A 214 0.77 1.74 -11.23
N TYR A 215 -0.11 0.77 -11.46
CA TYR A 215 0.05 -0.29 -12.44
C TYR A 215 -1.18 -0.35 -13.33
N ASP A 216 -0.96 -0.23 -14.64
CA ASP A 216 -1.96 -0.56 -15.65
C ASP A 216 -2.01 -2.07 -15.79
N LEU A 217 -3.15 -2.66 -15.43
CA LEU A 217 -3.31 -4.11 -15.44
C LEU A 217 -3.80 -4.61 -16.80
N GLY A 218 -4.07 -3.72 -17.75
CA GLY A 218 -4.48 -4.07 -19.10
C GLY A 218 -5.97 -3.92 -19.36
N THR A 219 -6.38 -4.45 -20.51
CA THR A 219 -7.70 -4.27 -21.11
C THR A 219 -8.48 -5.59 -21.11
N TYR A 220 -9.73 -5.55 -20.66
CA TYR A 220 -10.56 -6.73 -20.45
C TYR A 220 -11.96 -6.53 -21.02
N LYS A 221 -12.52 -7.57 -21.66
CA LYS A 221 -13.89 -7.56 -22.19
C LYS A 221 -14.83 -8.21 -21.18
N ILE A 222 -15.96 -7.57 -20.91
CA ILE A 222 -17.05 -8.17 -20.15
C ILE A 222 -18.27 -8.30 -21.06
N ALA A 223 -18.93 -9.45 -21.00
CA ALA A 223 -20.22 -9.68 -21.65
C ALA A 223 -21.35 -9.07 -20.81
N ASN A 224 -22.58 -9.12 -21.33
CA ASN A 224 -23.73 -8.53 -20.64
C ASN A 224 -23.86 -9.14 -19.25
N PRO A 225 -23.79 -8.34 -18.17
CA PRO A 225 -24.14 -8.78 -16.84
C PRO A 225 -25.65 -9.02 -16.86
N THR A 226 -26.06 -10.23 -17.18
CA THR A 226 -27.49 -10.55 -17.24
C THR A 226 -27.96 -10.55 -15.79
N GLN A 227 -28.63 -9.47 -15.37
CA GLN A 227 -29.35 -9.44 -14.10
C GLN A 227 -30.35 -10.60 -14.12
N LYS A 228 -30.10 -11.62 -13.30
CA LYS A 228 -31.18 -12.49 -12.83
C LYS A 228 -31.88 -11.81 -11.67
#